data_AF-A0A0H3IAI3-F1
#
_entry.id   AF-A0A0H3IAI3-F1
#
_cell.length_a   1.000
_cell.length_b   1.000
_cell.length_c   1.000
_cell.angle_alpha   90.00
_cell.angle_beta   90.00
_cell.angle_gamma   90.00
#
_symmetry.space_group_name_H-M   'P 1'
#
loop_
_entity.id
_entity.type
_entity.pdbx_description
1 polymer ?
#
loop_
_entity_poly.entity_id
_entity_poly.type
_entity_poly.pdbx_seq_one_letter_code
_entity_poly.pdbx_strand_id
1 'polypeptide(L)'
;MEIKLKVNKKPIEPDEFLNEEEMELSPFHFFLVELSQHLNGFIDIIFNDKLNIRLDLFSDFSVCLEDIIYSINAAKTNHCEREEIWFCEQGSDFYIYYKVNGNRLSLSYKKGEEVGGINKEMPDFIVHVDTSEYIEKWRNVFQELRILFEQVLHKKIPSPLQHQ
;
A
#
# COMPACT_ATOMS: atom_id res chain seq x y z
N MET A 1 -7.34 0.23 13.99
CA MET A 1 -6.98 -0.24 12.63
C MET A 1 -5.67 -1.00 12.69
N GLU A 2 -5.51 -2.03 11.86
CA GLU A 2 -4.26 -2.78 11.74
C GLU A 2 -3.88 -2.91 10.26
N ILE A 3 -2.58 -2.82 9.94
CA ILE A 3 -2.06 -3.08 8.58
C ILE A 3 -0.94 -4.10 8.74
N LYS A 4 -1.05 -5.26 8.06
CA LYS A 4 -0.08 -6.35 8.14
C LYS A 4 0.53 -6.63 6.78
N LEU A 5 1.85 -6.51 6.68
CA LEU A 5 2.59 -7.06 5.57
C LEU A 5 2.78 -8.56 5.77
N LYS A 6 2.48 -9.36 4.75
CA LYS A 6 2.81 -10.79 4.71
C LYS A 6 3.56 -11.08 3.43
N VAL A 7 4.69 -11.77 3.57
CA VAL A 7 5.53 -12.17 2.45
C VAL A 7 5.90 -13.64 2.56
N ASN A 8 6.05 -14.29 1.41
CA ASN A 8 6.57 -15.64 1.32
C ASN A 8 7.60 -15.72 0.19
N LYS A 9 8.61 -16.57 0.38
CA LYS A 9 9.59 -16.86 -0.68
C LYS A 9 8.90 -17.57 -1.84
N LYS A 10 9.38 -17.31 -3.05
CA LYS A 10 9.04 -18.05 -4.26
C LYS A 10 10.33 -18.42 -5.02
N PRO A 11 10.28 -19.30 -6.03
CA PRO A 11 11.38 -19.43 -6.98
C PRO A 11 11.75 -18.07 -7.57
N ILE A 12 13.05 -17.83 -7.76
CA ILE A 12 13.51 -16.56 -8.33
C ILE A 12 13.05 -16.49 -9.78
N GLU A 13 12.37 -15.40 -10.11
CA GLU A 13 11.88 -15.09 -11.46
C GLU A 13 12.61 -13.84 -11.95
N PRO A 14 13.82 -14.00 -12.53
CA PRO A 14 14.61 -12.86 -12.96
C PRO A 14 13.93 -12.16 -14.14
N ASP A 15 13.77 -10.84 -14.02
CA ASP A 15 13.32 -9.99 -15.11
C ASP A 15 14.52 -9.28 -15.73
N GLU A 16 14.87 -9.68 -16.96
CA GLU A 16 15.99 -9.12 -17.72
C GLU A 16 15.76 -7.65 -18.13
N PHE A 17 14.51 -7.17 -18.06
CA PHE A 17 14.13 -5.80 -18.38
C PHE A 17 14.08 -4.90 -17.14
N LEU A 18 14.33 -5.42 -15.94
CA LEU A 18 14.36 -4.61 -14.73
C LEU A 18 15.62 -3.72 -14.72
N ASN A 19 15.43 -2.43 -15.02
CA ASN A 19 16.52 -1.46 -15.11
C ASN A 19 16.16 -0.15 -14.39
N GLU A 20 16.93 0.18 -13.34
CA GLU A 20 16.70 1.37 -12.50
C GLU A 20 16.76 2.68 -13.31
N GLU A 21 17.63 2.76 -14.31
CA GLU A 21 17.83 3.96 -15.12
C GLU A 21 16.70 4.19 -16.15
N GLU A 22 16.03 3.12 -16.58
CA GLU A 22 15.01 3.19 -17.64
C GLU A 22 13.58 3.32 -17.12
N MET A 23 13.31 2.84 -15.90
CA MET A 23 11.95 2.75 -15.37
C MET A 23 11.39 4.07 -14.79
N GLU A 24 12.22 5.11 -14.64
CA GLU A 24 11.84 6.43 -14.10
C GLU A 24 11.08 6.37 -12.75
N LEU A 25 11.34 5.33 -11.94
CA LEU A 25 10.72 5.13 -10.63
C LEU A 25 11.53 5.79 -9.51
N SER A 26 10.86 6.14 -8.41
CA SER A 26 11.58 6.47 -7.17
C SER A 26 12.38 5.24 -6.70
N PRO A 27 13.53 5.40 -6.02
CA PRO A 27 14.32 4.26 -5.55
C PRO A 27 13.48 3.27 -4.72
N PHE A 28 12.60 3.77 -3.85
CA PHE A 28 11.74 2.90 -3.06
C PHE A 28 10.80 2.05 -3.93
N HIS A 29 10.19 2.65 -4.95
CA HIS A 29 9.32 1.93 -5.87
C HIS A 29 10.12 0.94 -6.71
N PHE A 30 11.27 1.32 -7.26
CA PHE A 30 12.12 0.42 -8.02
C PHE A 30 12.50 -0.84 -7.22
N PHE A 31 13.00 -0.67 -5.99
CA PHE A 31 13.38 -1.82 -5.15
C PHE A 31 12.18 -2.64 -4.67
N LEU A 32 10.98 -2.06 -4.63
CA LEU A 32 9.74 -2.83 -4.43
C LEU A 32 9.46 -3.76 -5.62
N VAL A 33 9.64 -3.27 -6.85
CA VAL A 33 9.52 -4.10 -8.07
C VAL A 33 10.63 -5.15 -8.13
N GLU A 34 11.88 -4.80 -7.81
CA GLU A 34 12.99 -5.78 -7.74
C GLU A 34 12.70 -6.90 -6.73
N LEU A 35 12.14 -6.55 -5.58
CA LEU A 35 11.77 -7.52 -4.54
C LEU A 35 10.74 -8.55 -5.04
N SER A 36 9.91 -8.19 -6.02
CA SER A 36 8.91 -9.09 -6.62
C SER A 36 9.53 -10.29 -7.33
N GLN A 37 10.81 -10.25 -7.70
CA GLN A 37 11.51 -11.39 -8.30
C GLN A 37 11.79 -12.50 -7.27
N HIS A 38 11.78 -12.17 -5.97
CA HIS A 38 12.20 -13.07 -4.89
C HIS A 38 11.04 -13.53 -3.99
N LEU A 39 9.98 -12.72 -3.88
CA LEU A 39 8.90 -12.91 -2.94
C LEU A 39 7.53 -12.80 -3.62
N ASN A 40 6.53 -13.44 -3.03
CA ASN A 40 5.14 -13.00 -3.14
C ASN A 40 4.77 -12.27 -1.85
N GLY A 41 3.80 -11.37 -1.93
CA GLY A 41 3.37 -10.66 -0.74
C GLY A 41 1.99 -10.02 -0.88
N PHE A 42 1.39 -9.73 0.25
CA PHE A 42 0.15 -8.98 0.34
C PHE A 42 0.11 -8.16 1.63
N ILE A 43 -0.68 -7.10 1.62
CA ILE A 43 -0.96 -6.24 2.76
C ILE A 43 -2.42 -6.43 3.16
N ASP A 44 -2.66 -6.89 4.38
CA ASP A 44 -4.00 -6.96 4.97
C ASP A 44 -4.27 -5.67 5.76
N ILE A 45 -5.25 -4.88 5.35
CA ILE A 45 -5.77 -3.72 6.07
C ILE A 45 -7.03 -4.17 6.82
N ILE A 46 -6.97 -4.21 8.15
CA ILE A 46 -8.01 -4.75 9.02
C ILE A 46 -8.60 -3.62 9.86
N PHE A 47 -9.89 -3.35 9.67
CA PHE A 47 -10.62 -2.36 10.46
C PHE A 47 -11.36 -2.99 11.64
N ASN A 48 -11.94 -4.18 11.43
CA ASN A 48 -12.51 -5.05 12.45
C ASN A 48 -12.66 -6.48 11.89
N ASP A 49 -13.22 -7.41 12.67
CA ASP A 49 -13.37 -8.83 12.31
C ASP A 49 -14.15 -9.11 11.01
N LYS A 50 -14.89 -8.12 10.49
CA LYS A 50 -15.73 -8.24 9.30
C LYS A 50 -15.29 -7.34 8.14
N LEU A 51 -14.44 -6.35 8.42
CA LEU A 51 -14.03 -5.33 7.46
C LEU A 51 -12.52 -5.40 7.26
N ASN A 52 -12.11 -6.08 6.19
CA ASN A 52 -10.72 -6.26 5.81
C ASN A 52 -10.53 -6.08 4.31
N ILE A 53 -9.50 -5.35 3.93
CA ILE A 53 -9.07 -5.20 2.53
C ILE A 53 -7.73 -5.90 2.39
N ARG A 54 -7.54 -6.64 1.30
CA ARG A 54 -6.24 -7.20 0.93
C ARG A 54 -5.71 -6.49 -0.31
N LEU A 55 -4.48 -6.01 -0.24
CA LEU A 55 -3.72 -5.51 -1.37
C LEU A 55 -2.67 -6.55 -1.73
N ASP A 56 -2.57 -6.95 -2.99
CA ASP A 56 -1.36 -7.61 -3.47
C ASP A 56 -0.17 -6.62 -3.40
N LEU A 57 0.99 -7.10 -2.93
CA LEU A 57 2.11 -6.22 -2.63
C LEU A 57 2.75 -5.63 -3.90
N PHE A 58 2.78 -6.40 -4.99
CA PHE A 58 3.55 -6.07 -6.19
C PHE A 58 2.67 -5.61 -7.35
N SER A 59 1.35 -5.70 -7.21
CA SER A 59 0.38 -5.08 -8.11
C SER A 59 -0.36 -3.93 -7.40
N ASP A 60 -1.38 -4.24 -6.58
CA ASP A 60 -2.21 -3.23 -5.91
C ASP A 60 -1.38 -2.16 -5.16
N PHE A 61 -0.49 -2.59 -4.25
CA PHE A 61 0.28 -1.67 -3.43
C PHE A 61 1.38 -0.93 -4.20
N SER A 62 2.10 -1.63 -5.09
CA SER A 62 3.19 -1.02 -5.86
C SER A 62 2.66 0.07 -6.79
N VAL A 63 1.57 -0.22 -7.50
CA VAL A 63 0.98 0.71 -8.48
C VAL A 63 0.38 1.92 -7.80
N CYS A 64 -0.32 1.72 -6.66
CA CYS A 64 -0.92 2.82 -5.89
C CYS A 64 0.01 3.41 -4.83
N LEU A 65 1.32 3.17 -4.90
CA LEU A 65 2.28 3.57 -3.87
C LEU A 65 2.26 5.08 -3.61
N GLU A 66 2.26 5.88 -4.67
CA GLU A 66 2.26 7.34 -4.56
C GLU A 66 0.95 7.85 -3.95
N ASP A 67 -0.22 7.32 -4.38
CA ASP A 67 -1.52 7.67 -3.79
C ASP A 67 -1.61 7.31 -2.30
N ILE A 68 -1.01 6.18 -1.90
CA ILE A 68 -0.89 5.81 -0.48
C ILE A 68 -0.01 6.82 0.25
N ILE A 69 1.13 7.23 -0.31
CA ILE A 69 2.01 8.25 0.28
C ILE A 69 1.26 9.59 0.40
N TYR A 70 0.53 10.01 -0.63
CA TYR A 70 -0.29 11.21 -0.61
C TYR A 70 -1.34 11.15 0.50
N SER A 71 -2.05 10.03 0.64
CA SER A 71 -3.05 9.86 1.70
C SER A 71 -2.47 9.96 3.12
N ILE A 72 -1.25 9.45 3.32
CA ILE A 72 -0.51 9.57 4.60
C ILE A 72 -0.10 11.03 4.83
N ASN A 73 0.39 11.72 3.82
CA ASN A 73 0.79 13.13 3.92
C ASN A 73 -0.40 14.07 4.14
N ALA A 74 -1.55 13.77 3.53
CA ALA A 74 -2.81 14.44 3.83
C ALA A 74 -3.19 14.28 5.31
N ALA A 75 -3.09 13.06 5.85
CA ALA A 75 -3.34 12.78 7.26
C ALA A 75 -2.35 13.51 8.20
N LYS A 76 -1.07 13.68 7.80
CA LYS A 76 -0.06 14.43 8.57
C LYS A 76 -0.33 15.93 8.59
N THR A 77 -0.67 16.50 7.43
CA THR A 77 -0.78 17.96 7.24
C THR A 77 -2.18 18.49 7.55
N ASN A 78 -3.16 17.60 7.76
CA ASN A 78 -4.58 17.94 7.90
C ASN A 78 -5.11 18.75 6.71
N HIS A 79 -4.56 18.50 5.53
CA HIS A 79 -4.95 19.14 4.28
C HIS A 79 -5.39 18.07 3.29
N CYS A 80 -6.66 18.10 2.89
CA CYS A 80 -7.20 17.18 1.89
C CYS A 80 -8.50 17.73 1.30
N GLU A 81 -8.53 17.95 0.00
CA GLU A 81 -9.77 18.04 -0.77
C GLU A 81 -10.13 16.62 -1.25
N ARG A 82 -10.82 15.84 -0.41
CA ARG A 82 -11.35 14.48 -0.69
C ARG A 82 -10.69 13.77 -1.89
N GLU A 83 -9.70 12.95 -1.59
CA GLU A 83 -8.96 12.22 -2.61
C GLU A 83 -9.33 10.73 -2.59
N GLU A 84 -9.04 10.05 -3.68
CA GLU A 84 -9.31 8.62 -3.88
C GLU A 84 -8.01 7.89 -4.16
N ILE A 85 -7.88 6.68 -3.63
CA ILE A 85 -6.91 5.69 -4.09
C ILE A 85 -7.70 4.67 -4.90
N TRP A 86 -7.41 4.58 -6.20
CA TRP A 86 -8.04 3.61 -7.08
C TRP A 86 -7.09 2.44 -7.32
N PHE A 87 -7.50 1.27 -6.88
CA PHE A 87 -6.84 0.01 -7.14
C PHE A 87 -7.55 -0.60 -8.35
N CYS A 88 -6.82 -0.85 -9.45
CA CYS A 88 -7.38 -1.37 -10.71
C CYS A 88 -6.61 -2.56 -11.32
N GLU A 89 -5.56 -3.03 -10.65
CA GLU A 89 -4.65 -4.04 -11.22
C GLU A 89 -5.07 -5.47 -10.87
N GLN A 90 -4.80 -6.41 -11.79
CA GLN A 90 -5.02 -7.86 -11.60
C GLN A 90 -6.43 -8.27 -11.10
N GLY A 91 -7.48 -7.57 -11.54
CA GLY A 91 -8.86 -7.88 -11.15
C GLY A 91 -9.23 -7.37 -9.76
N SER A 92 -8.47 -6.42 -9.21
CA SER A 92 -8.86 -5.59 -8.09
C SER A 92 -9.37 -4.26 -8.63
N ASP A 93 -10.68 -4.08 -8.85
CA ASP A 93 -11.27 -2.76 -9.16
C ASP A 93 -12.00 -2.18 -7.93
N PHE A 94 -11.31 -1.46 -7.06
CA PHE A 94 -11.95 -0.83 -5.91
C PHE A 94 -11.29 0.47 -5.51
N TYR A 95 -12.03 1.26 -4.72
CA TYR A 95 -11.63 2.59 -4.30
C TYR A 95 -11.51 2.65 -2.79
N ILE A 96 -10.47 3.34 -2.31
CA ILE A 96 -10.41 3.85 -0.95
C ILE A 96 -10.49 5.37 -1.03
N TYR A 97 -11.64 5.94 -0.70
CA TYR A 97 -11.76 7.38 -0.52
C TYR A 97 -11.29 7.76 0.88
N TYR A 98 -10.54 8.85 0.98
CA TYR A 98 -10.13 9.38 2.27
C TYR A 98 -10.51 10.86 2.44
N LYS A 99 -10.86 11.21 3.68
CA LYS A 99 -11.12 12.60 4.07
C LYS A 99 -10.60 12.85 5.47
N VAL A 100 -9.72 13.83 5.61
CA VAL A 100 -9.16 14.25 6.90
C VAL A 100 -10.06 15.31 7.52
N ASN A 101 -10.36 15.18 8.80
CA ASN A 101 -11.07 16.19 9.59
C ASN A 101 -10.45 16.28 11.00
N GLY A 102 -9.44 17.14 11.13
CA GLY A 102 -8.65 17.23 12.35
C GLY A 102 -7.90 15.92 12.61
N ASN A 103 -8.07 15.35 13.80
CA ASN A 103 -7.40 14.10 14.18
C ASN A 103 -8.14 12.84 13.71
N ARG A 104 -9.18 12.97 12.88
CA ARG A 104 -9.95 11.84 12.38
C ARG A 104 -9.83 11.73 10.87
N LEU A 105 -9.57 10.52 10.40
CA LEU A 105 -9.58 10.14 8.99
C LEU A 105 -10.83 9.31 8.72
N SER A 106 -11.66 9.76 7.77
CA SER A 106 -12.74 8.96 7.22
C SER A 106 -12.19 8.17 6.04
N LEU A 107 -12.31 6.85 6.08
CA LEU A 107 -11.96 5.95 4.99
C LEU A 107 -13.24 5.28 4.48
N SER A 108 -13.48 5.35 3.17
CA SER A 108 -14.60 4.66 2.52
C SER A 108 -14.05 3.67 1.52
N TYR A 109 -14.36 2.39 1.71
CA TYR A 109 -14.16 1.36 0.70
C TYR A 109 -15.38 1.34 -0.21
N LYS A 110 -15.15 1.35 -1.52
CA LYS A 110 -16.18 1.18 -2.53
C LYS A 110 -15.75 0.17 -3.56
N LYS A 111 -16.57 -0.86 -3.78
CA LYS A 111 -16.34 -1.86 -4.80
C LYS A 111 -16.61 -1.29 -6.19
N GLY A 112 -15.74 -1.57 -7.14
CA GLY A 112 -15.94 -1.37 -8.57
C GLY A 112 -16.63 -2.58 -9.24
N GLU A 113 -16.52 -2.68 -10.55
CA GLU A 113 -17.25 -3.69 -11.34
C GLU A 113 -16.61 -5.08 -11.25
N GLU A 114 -15.28 -5.15 -11.24
CA GLU A 114 -14.52 -6.39 -11.24
C GLU A 114 -13.56 -6.48 -10.05
N VAL A 115 -14.08 -6.94 -8.90
CA VAL A 115 -13.26 -7.21 -7.71
C VAL A 115 -13.13 -8.71 -7.47
N GLY A 116 -11.89 -9.17 -7.49
CA GLY A 116 -11.48 -10.54 -7.23
C GLY A 116 -11.16 -10.83 -5.76
N GLY A 117 -10.88 -12.11 -5.49
CA GLY A 117 -10.34 -12.58 -4.21
C GLY A 117 -11.17 -12.21 -2.98
N ILE A 118 -10.48 -11.87 -1.88
CA ILE A 118 -11.09 -11.55 -0.59
C ILE A 118 -11.93 -10.27 -0.66
N ASN A 119 -11.53 -9.32 -1.49
CA ASN A 119 -12.21 -8.04 -1.64
C ASN A 119 -13.60 -8.21 -2.28
N LYS A 120 -13.82 -9.28 -3.05
CA LYS A 120 -15.11 -9.59 -3.68
C LYS A 120 -16.26 -9.76 -2.69
N GLU A 121 -15.99 -10.28 -1.50
CA GLU A 121 -17.01 -10.50 -0.47
C GLU A 121 -17.20 -9.29 0.43
N MET A 122 -16.34 -8.27 0.29
CA MET A 122 -16.35 -7.09 1.14
C MET A 122 -17.48 -6.14 0.73
N PRO A 123 -18.44 -5.79 1.60
CA PRO A 123 -19.44 -4.78 1.27
C PRO A 123 -18.81 -3.40 1.22
N ASP A 124 -19.47 -2.45 0.56
CA ASP A 124 -19.12 -1.04 0.71
C ASP A 124 -19.22 -0.63 2.18
N PHE A 125 -18.22 0.11 2.68
CA PHE A 125 -18.19 0.54 4.07
C PHE A 125 -17.51 1.89 4.26
N ILE A 126 -17.83 2.53 5.38
CA ILE A 126 -17.16 3.73 5.86
C ILE A 126 -16.72 3.49 7.29
N VAL A 127 -15.46 3.83 7.58
CA VAL A 127 -14.86 3.74 8.91
C VAL A 127 -14.15 5.04 9.25
N HIS A 128 -14.02 5.30 10.55
CA HIS A 128 -13.28 6.45 11.06
C HIS A 128 -12.13 5.95 11.93
N VAL A 129 -10.93 6.41 11.62
CA VAL A 129 -9.70 6.06 12.34
C VAL A 129 -9.01 7.33 12.81
N ASP A 130 -8.16 7.20 13.82
CA ASP A 130 -7.31 8.31 14.25
C ASP A 130 -6.19 8.53 13.21
N THR A 131 -5.87 9.79 12.89
CA THR A 131 -4.85 10.11 11.89
C THR A 131 -3.46 9.64 12.33
N SER A 132 -3.13 9.74 13.61
CA SER A 132 -1.85 9.28 14.15
C SER A 132 -1.74 7.76 14.07
N GLU A 133 -2.83 7.04 14.36
CA GLU A 133 -2.89 5.58 14.20
C GLU A 133 -2.67 5.20 12.73
N TYR A 134 -3.37 5.84 11.79
CA TYR A 134 -3.23 5.58 10.36
C TYR A 134 -1.79 5.76 9.86
N ILE A 135 -1.16 6.88 10.22
CA ILE A 135 0.22 7.19 9.85
C ILE A 135 1.19 6.17 10.45
N GLU A 136 1.01 5.80 11.72
CA GLU A 136 1.86 4.82 12.39
C GLU A 136 1.78 3.45 11.73
N LYS A 137 0.57 2.97 11.39
CA LYS A 137 0.40 1.65 10.76
C LYS A 137 1.08 1.59 9.40
N TRP A 138 0.96 2.62 8.58
CA TRP A 138 1.69 2.67 7.31
C TRP A 138 3.19 2.78 7.50
N ARG A 139 3.65 3.62 8.44
CA ARG A 139 5.08 3.74 8.75
C ARG A 139 5.70 2.37 9.09
N ASN A 140 4.97 1.53 9.82
CA ASN A 140 5.43 0.17 10.14
C ASN A 140 5.59 -0.69 8.89
N VAL A 141 4.63 -0.65 7.95
CA VAL A 141 4.74 -1.36 6.66
C VAL A 141 5.98 -0.89 5.89
N PHE A 142 6.18 0.43 5.76
CA PHE A 142 7.37 0.97 5.08
C PHE A 142 8.67 0.54 5.75
N GLN A 143 8.69 0.47 7.08
CA GLN A 143 9.85 0.00 7.82
C GLN A 143 10.12 -1.49 7.60
N GLU A 144 9.08 -2.33 7.57
CA GLU A 144 9.20 -3.75 7.28
C GLU A 144 9.71 -4.00 5.85
N LEU A 145 9.22 -3.25 4.86
CA LEU A 145 9.71 -3.32 3.47
C LEU A 145 11.19 -2.96 3.37
N ARG A 146 11.65 -1.92 4.11
CA ARG A 146 13.07 -1.56 4.13
C ARG A 146 13.94 -2.67 4.70
N ILE A 147 13.47 -3.35 5.73
CA ILE A 147 14.16 -4.52 6.29
C ILE A 147 14.25 -5.62 5.23
N LEU A 148 13.18 -5.86 4.46
CA LEU A 148 13.19 -6.83 3.37
C LEU A 148 14.16 -6.45 2.26
N PHE A 149 14.25 -5.18 1.87
CA PHE A 149 15.26 -4.72 0.90
C PHE A 149 16.69 -5.01 1.37
N GLU A 150 16.97 -4.78 2.65
CA GLU A 150 18.31 -5.06 3.20
C GLU A 150 18.59 -6.57 3.31
N GLN A 151 17.60 -7.37 3.68
CA GLN A 151 17.77 -8.81 3.88
C GLN A 151 17.80 -9.61 2.57
N VAL A 152 17.00 -9.22 1.58
CA VAL A 152 16.80 -9.98 0.34
C VAL A 152 17.64 -9.42 -0.80
N LEU A 153 17.67 -8.09 -0.96
CA LEU A 153 18.38 -7.42 -2.05
C LEU A 153 19.75 -6.88 -1.63
N HIS A 154 20.06 -6.89 -0.32
CA HIS A 154 21.26 -6.26 0.23
C HIS A 154 21.36 -4.75 -0.06
N LYS A 155 20.21 -4.08 -0.13
CA LYS A 155 20.09 -2.65 -0.41
C LYS A 155 19.55 -1.88 0.80
N LYS A 156 20.15 -0.72 1.09
CA LYS A 156 19.69 0.20 2.14
C LYS A 156 18.94 1.37 1.54
N ILE A 157 17.62 1.31 1.59
CA ILE A 157 16.76 2.30 0.96
C ILE A 157 16.13 3.19 2.05
N PRO A 158 16.12 4.53 1.88
CA PRO A 158 15.41 5.43 2.81
C PRO A 158 13.90 5.20 2.74
N SER A 159 13.19 5.60 3.80
CA SER A 159 11.73 5.53 3.77
C SER A 159 11.18 6.68 2.92
N PRO A 160 10.14 6.45 2.09
CA PRO A 160 9.53 7.51 1.31
C PRO A 160 8.77 8.52 2.19
N LEU A 161 8.53 8.18 3.46
CA LEU A 161 7.86 9.05 4.42
C LEU A 161 8.81 10.02 5.15
N GLN A 162 10.13 9.99 4.88
CA GLN A 162 11.16 10.76 5.61
C GLN A 162 11.39 12.20 5.13
N HIS A 163 10.79 12.60 4.00
CA HIS A 163 10.87 13.97 3.50
C HIS A 163 9.47 14.54 3.35
N GLN A 164 8.92 15.10 4.44
CA GLN A 164 7.88 16.14 4.51
C GLN A 164 7.37 16.25 5.95
#